data_AF-A0A1S8BAY4-F1
#
_entry.id   AF-A0A1S8BAY4-F1
#
_cell.length_a   1.000
_cell.length_b   1.000
_cell.length_c   1.000
_cell.angle_alpha   90.00
_cell.angle_beta   90.00
_cell.angle_gamma   90.00
#
_symmetry.space_group_name_H-M   'P 1'
#
loop_
_entity.id
_entity.type
_entity.pdbx_description
1 polymer ?
#
loop_
_entity_poly.entity_id
_entity_poly.type
_entity_poly.pdbx_seq_one_letter_code
_entity_poly.pdbx_strand_id
1 'polypeptide(L)'
;TDTIGFGHALRRQGNMDTLNNVKTFRESFKEMMDSINKPYDQCIKYLVENIKLDPGFNEFFKWSLENNVPVVVLSSGMEPIIKALLEHLVGPDYVKMQIVANNVATRAGKSSINEEGGWEIVFHDDSGFGHDKSLTLRPYAQLPEAQRPTMFYAGDGVSDLSAAKETDLLFAKKGHDLIQYCVREDIPFTVFADWKDILAKVQEIVYVSSDGRLTHQC
;
A
#
# COMPACT_ATOMS: atom_id res chain seq x y z
N THR A 1 0.88 16.29 -2.00
CA THR A 1 0.94 15.96 -3.44
C THR A 1 -0.39 16.13 -4.17
N ASP A 2 -1.48 16.54 -3.50
CA ASP A 2 -2.81 16.74 -4.12
C ASP A 2 -2.92 18.03 -4.98
N THR A 3 -1.85 18.47 -5.67
CA THR A 3 -1.84 19.79 -6.35
C THR A 3 -1.87 19.72 -7.87
N ILE A 4 -1.82 18.52 -8.46
CA ILE A 4 -1.72 18.33 -9.93
C ILE A 4 -2.92 17.58 -10.55
N GLY A 5 -3.89 17.18 -9.71
CA GLY A 5 -5.16 16.59 -10.12
C GLY A 5 -6.31 17.35 -9.46
N PHE A 6 -7.42 16.67 -9.20
CA PHE A 6 -8.66 17.29 -8.71
C PHE A 6 -8.63 17.79 -7.24
N GLY A 7 -7.50 17.69 -6.55
CA GLY A 7 -7.31 18.23 -5.21
C GLY A 7 -7.78 17.37 -4.04
N HIS A 8 -7.36 17.77 -2.83
CA HIS A 8 -7.63 17.08 -1.57
C HIS A 8 -9.13 16.96 -1.26
N ALA A 9 -9.91 18.00 -1.56
CA ALA A 9 -11.35 18.01 -1.25
C ALA A 9 -12.10 16.90 -2.01
N LEU A 10 -11.85 16.75 -3.31
CA LEU A 10 -12.48 15.71 -4.12
C LEU A 10 -11.93 14.32 -3.81
N ARG A 11 -10.63 14.19 -3.48
CA ARG A 11 -10.08 12.94 -2.94
C ARG A 11 -10.80 12.52 -1.66
N ARG A 12 -10.97 13.44 -0.71
CA ARG A 12 -11.64 13.16 0.57
C ARG A 12 -13.09 12.76 0.36
N GLN A 13 -13.80 13.45 -0.53
CA GLN A 13 -15.18 13.09 -0.86
C GLN A 13 -15.25 11.68 -1.46
N GLY A 14 -14.39 11.34 -2.42
CA GLY A 14 -14.35 10.00 -3.01
C GLY A 14 -14.07 8.87 -2.01
N ASN A 15 -13.19 9.11 -1.04
CA ASN A 15 -12.97 8.19 0.08
C ASN A 15 -14.24 7.99 0.92
N MET A 16 -14.94 9.08 1.25
CA MET A 16 -16.20 9.01 2.02
C MET A 16 -17.30 8.29 1.24
N ASP A 17 -17.41 8.55 -0.06
CA ASP A 17 -18.38 7.88 -0.94
C ASP A 17 -18.13 6.36 -0.96
N THR A 18 -16.85 5.96 -1.03
CA THR A 18 -16.46 4.55 -0.98
C THR A 18 -16.80 3.91 0.37
N LEU A 19 -16.48 4.59 1.48
CA LEU A 19 -16.78 4.10 2.84
C LEU A 19 -18.27 3.95 3.12
N ASN A 20 -19.11 4.72 2.42
CA ASN A 20 -20.55 4.72 2.49
C ASN A 20 -21.23 3.90 1.38
N ASN A 21 -20.45 3.14 0.60
CA ASN A 21 -20.92 2.29 -0.50
C ASN A 21 -21.71 3.05 -1.59
N VAL A 22 -21.41 4.33 -1.81
CA VAL A 22 -22.02 5.16 -2.87
C VAL A 22 -21.38 4.85 -4.23
N LYS A 23 -20.06 4.63 -4.25
CA LYS A 23 -19.30 4.18 -5.43
C LYS A 23 -18.16 3.26 -5.00
N THR A 24 -17.63 2.49 -5.93
CA THR A 24 -16.48 1.63 -5.65
C THR A 24 -15.18 2.43 -5.54
N PHE A 25 -14.18 1.88 -4.85
CA PHE A 25 -12.85 2.52 -4.79
C PHE A 25 -12.25 2.66 -6.19
N ARG A 26 -12.40 1.63 -7.05
CA ARG A 26 -11.93 1.65 -8.44
C ARG A 26 -12.47 2.84 -9.22
N GLU A 27 -13.77 3.10 -9.14
CA GLU A 27 -14.40 4.24 -9.81
C GLU A 27 -13.84 5.56 -9.27
N SER A 28 -13.82 5.73 -7.94
CA SER A 28 -13.30 6.93 -7.30
C SER A 28 -11.82 7.18 -7.63
N PHE A 29 -11.02 6.11 -7.69
CA PHE A 29 -9.59 6.20 -7.98
C PHE A 29 -9.33 6.46 -9.45
N LYS A 30 -10.15 5.89 -10.36
CA LYS A 30 -10.09 6.21 -11.79
C LYS A 30 -10.38 7.69 -12.03
N GLU A 31 -11.44 8.25 -11.43
CA GLU A 31 -11.75 9.69 -11.53
C GLU A 31 -10.59 10.55 -11.03
N MET A 32 -9.94 10.14 -9.93
CA MET A 32 -8.75 10.82 -9.41
C MET A 32 -7.60 10.80 -10.41
N MET A 33 -7.26 9.63 -10.94
CA MET A 33 -6.15 9.48 -11.88
C MET A 33 -6.44 10.22 -13.19
N ASP A 34 -7.67 10.14 -13.69
CA ASP A 34 -8.10 10.81 -14.93
C ASP A 34 -8.14 12.34 -14.82
N SER A 35 -8.15 12.89 -13.61
CA SER A 35 -8.04 14.34 -13.40
C SER A 35 -6.63 14.90 -13.62
N ILE A 36 -5.61 14.04 -13.75
CA ILE A 36 -4.20 14.45 -13.87
C ILE A 36 -3.84 14.52 -15.35
N ASN A 37 -3.66 15.74 -15.88
CA ASN A 37 -3.22 15.95 -17.26
C ASN A 37 -1.69 15.95 -17.42
N LYS A 38 -0.93 15.98 -16.32
CA LYS A 38 0.53 16.05 -16.38
C LYS A 38 1.12 14.79 -17.05
N PRO A 39 2.11 14.92 -17.96
CA PRO A 39 2.87 13.80 -18.49
C PRO A 39 3.41 12.85 -17.41
N TYR A 40 3.42 11.55 -17.69
CA TYR A 40 3.70 10.55 -16.65
C TYR A 40 5.11 10.65 -16.05
N ASP A 41 6.13 10.90 -16.86
CA ASP A 41 7.50 11.18 -16.42
C ASP A 41 7.59 12.40 -15.49
N GLN A 42 6.84 13.46 -15.78
CA GLN A 42 6.76 14.65 -14.94
C GLN A 42 5.98 14.37 -13.64
N CYS A 43 4.99 13.47 -13.66
CA CYS A 43 4.34 12.98 -12.44
C CYS A 43 5.35 12.25 -11.54
N ILE A 44 6.16 11.34 -12.09
CA ILE A 44 7.22 10.63 -11.34
C ILE A 44 8.17 11.65 -10.71
N LYS A 45 8.71 12.57 -11.52
CA LYS A 45 9.64 13.60 -11.03
C LYS A 45 9.03 14.44 -9.91
N TYR A 46 7.81 14.92 -10.11
CA TYR A 46 7.10 15.70 -9.10
C TYR A 46 6.91 14.92 -7.80
N LEU A 47 6.55 13.64 -7.87
CA LEU A 47 6.35 12.82 -6.67
C LEU A 47 7.68 12.56 -5.95
N VAL A 48 8.75 12.22 -6.67
CA VAL A 48 10.09 12.02 -6.12
C VAL A 48 10.60 13.27 -5.38
N GLU A 49 10.35 14.46 -5.93
CA GLU A 49 10.78 15.74 -5.32
C GLU A 49 9.98 16.12 -4.05
N ASN A 50 8.77 15.57 -3.87
CA ASN A 50 7.82 16.06 -2.86
C ASN A 50 7.37 15.02 -1.82
N ILE A 51 7.57 13.73 -2.07
CA ILE A 51 7.20 12.66 -1.12
C ILE A 51 8.35 12.37 -0.16
N LYS A 52 8.00 12.08 1.09
CA LYS A 52 8.92 11.59 2.12
C LYS A 52 8.43 10.24 2.61
N LEU A 53 9.36 9.39 3.05
CA LEU A 53 9.00 8.19 3.79
C LEU A 53 8.37 8.54 5.13
N ASP A 54 7.42 7.70 5.54
CA ASP A 54 6.89 7.75 6.89
C ASP A 54 8.02 7.44 7.90
N PRO A 55 8.14 8.18 9.02
CA PRO A 55 9.27 8.04 9.93
C PRO A 55 9.47 6.59 10.42
N GLY A 56 10.73 6.17 10.50
CA GLY A 56 11.13 4.83 10.95
C GLY A 56 11.16 3.74 9.86
N PHE A 57 10.64 3.99 8.65
CA PHE A 57 10.53 2.92 7.63
C PHE A 57 11.88 2.32 7.25
N ASN A 58 12.92 3.12 7.02
CA ASN A 58 14.25 2.61 6.66
C ASN A 58 14.88 1.76 7.79
N GLU A 59 14.61 2.10 9.05
CA GLU A 59 15.05 1.32 10.21
C GLU A 59 14.32 -0.03 10.26
N PHE A 60 12.99 0.00 10.10
CA PHE A 60 12.17 -1.20 9.99
C PHE A 60 12.62 -2.11 8.85
N PHE A 61 12.85 -1.56 7.65
CA PHE A 61 13.23 -2.34 6.50
C PHE A 61 14.61 -2.97 6.66
N LYS A 62 15.59 -2.22 7.17
CA LYS A 62 16.91 -2.75 7.48
C LYS A 62 16.83 -3.91 8.48
N TRP A 63 16.10 -3.73 9.59
CA TRP A 63 15.87 -4.80 10.56
C TRP A 63 15.19 -6.02 9.92
N SER A 64 14.20 -5.80 9.05
CA SER A 64 13.48 -6.88 8.37
C SER A 64 14.41 -7.71 7.49
N LEU A 65 15.33 -7.08 6.77
CA LEU A 65 16.36 -7.76 5.98
C LEU A 65 17.31 -8.59 6.85
N GLU A 66 17.79 -8.03 7.96
CA GLU A 66 18.71 -8.70 8.89
C GLU A 66 18.07 -9.91 9.58
N ASN A 67 16.74 -9.94 9.71
CA ASN A 67 15.99 -10.97 10.41
C ASN A 67 15.16 -11.87 9.49
N ASN A 68 15.41 -11.82 8.18
CA ASN A 68 14.69 -12.61 7.16
C ASN A 68 13.16 -12.45 7.23
N VAL A 69 12.68 -11.24 7.52
CA VAL A 69 11.26 -10.88 7.47
C VAL A 69 10.98 -10.28 6.08
N PRO A 70 10.26 -10.98 5.18
CA PRO A 70 9.97 -10.45 3.85
C PRO A 70 9.07 -9.22 3.92
N VAL A 71 9.38 -8.20 3.13
CA VAL A 71 8.57 -6.99 3.00
C VAL A 71 7.92 -6.96 1.61
N VAL A 72 6.59 -6.86 1.61
CA VAL A 72 5.77 -6.76 0.39
C VAL A 72 5.03 -5.43 0.39
N VAL A 73 5.17 -4.67 -0.69
CA VAL A 73 4.43 -3.44 -0.93
C VAL A 73 3.20 -3.76 -1.77
N LEU A 74 2.02 -3.73 -1.15
CA LEU A 74 0.73 -3.81 -1.84
C LEU A 74 0.17 -2.40 -1.97
N SER A 75 0.04 -1.88 -3.19
CA SER A 75 -0.33 -0.47 -3.39
C SER A 75 -1.34 -0.30 -4.51
N SER A 76 -2.35 0.54 -4.31
CA SER A 76 -3.25 0.95 -5.40
C SER A 76 -2.63 2.02 -6.31
N GLY A 77 -1.42 2.50 -6.02
CA GLY A 77 -0.64 3.32 -6.94
C GLY A 77 -0.15 2.53 -8.17
N MET A 78 0.69 3.15 -8.99
CA MET A 78 1.26 2.53 -10.18
C MET A 78 2.71 2.09 -9.95
N GLU A 79 3.03 0.85 -10.34
CA GLU A 79 4.32 0.21 -10.08
C GLU A 79 5.55 1.06 -10.49
N PRO A 80 5.61 1.70 -11.68
CA PRO A 80 6.77 2.50 -12.05
C PRO A 80 7.02 3.70 -11.12
N ILE A 81 5.96 4.34 -10.62
CA ILE A 81 6.06 5.44 -9.65
C ILE A 81 6.56 4.90 -8.31
N ILE A 82 6.02 3.78 -7.84
CA ILE A 82 6.40 3.17 -6.55
C ILE A 82 7.88 2.80 -6.58
N LYS A 83 8.35 2.17 -7.67
CA LYS A 83 9.77 1.83 -7.86
C LYS A 83 10.65 3.06 -7.83
N ALA A 84 10.31 4.12 -8.56
CA ALA A 84 11.08 5.37 -8.57
C ALA A 84 11.15 6.03 -7.18
N LEU A 85 10.04 6.02 -6.43
CA LEU A 85 10.00 6.54 -5.06
C LEU A 85 10.85 5.72 -4.10
N LEU A 86 10.72 4.39 -4.11
CA LEU A 86 11.48 3.52 -3.22
C LEU A 86 12.97 3.55 -3.56
N GLU A 87 13.35 3.55 -4.84
CA GLU A 87 14.74 3.71 -5.25
C GLU A 87 15.34 5.01 -4.70
N HIS A 88 14.61 6.13 -4.82
CA HIS A 88 15.07 7.42 -4.33
C HIS A 88 15.17 7.49 -2.80
N LEU A 89 14.17 6.95 -2.09
CA LEU A 89 14.00 7.16 -0.65
C LEU A 89 14.62 6.06 0.23
N VAL A 90 14.70 4.84 -0.28
CA VAL A 90 15.26 3.66 0.40
C VAL A 90 16.66 3.33 -0.13
N GLY A 91 16.92 3.62 -1.40
CA GLY A 91 18.17 3.23 -2.07
C GLY A 91 18.08 1.82 -2.67
N PRO A 92 19.22 1.27 -3.14
CA PRO A 92 19.25 0.09 -4.02
C PRO A 92 18.64 -1.17 -3.42
N ASP A 93 18.56 -1.28 -2.09
CA ASP A 93 17.95 -2.41 -1.41
C ASP A 93 16.43 -2.51 -1.62
N TYR A 94 15.78 -1.49 -2.18
CA TYR A 94 14.35 -1.54 -2.49
C TYR A 94 13.97 -2.73 -3.38
N VAL A 95 14.89 -3.20 -4.23
CA VAL A 95 14.68 -4.36 -5.11
C VAL A 95 14.45 -5.66 -4.35
N LYS A 96 14.74 -5.69 -3.04
CA LYS A 96 14.46 -6.83 -2.15
C LYS A 96 13.00 -6.85 -1.67
N MET A 97 12.23 -5.79 -1.90
CA MET A 97 10.79 -5.79 -1.65
C MET A 97 10.05 -6.33 -2.87
N GLN A 98 9.07 -7.20 -2.63
CA GLN A 98 8.08 -7.51 -3.66
C GLN A 98 7.12 -6.32 -3.77
N ILE A 99 6.83 -5.88 -4.99
CA ILE A 99 5.85 -4.81 -5.25
C ILE A 99 4.72 -5.41 -6.07
N VAL A 100 3.49 -5.28 -5.58
CA VAL A 100 2.27 -5.63 -6.32
C VAL A 100 1.39 -4.39 -6.35
N ALA A 101 1.10 -3.92 -7.56
CA ALA A 101 0.42 -2.65 -7.75
C ALA A 101 -0.32 -2.58 -9.09
N ASN A 102 -1.07 -1.52 -9.29
CA ASN A 102 -1.60 -1.18 -10.61
C ASN A 102 -0.45 -0.82 -11.56
N ASN A 103 -0.75 -0.73 -12.85
CA ASN A 103 0.20 -0.30 -13.87
C ASN A 103 -0.33 0.90 -14.65
N VAL A 104 0.39 1.32 -15.68
CA VAL A 104 0.07 2.46 -16.54
C VAL A 104 0.05 2.04 -18.00
N ALA A 105 -0.85 2.62 -18.78
CA ALA A 105 -0.88 2.46 -20.24
C ALA A 105 -1.04 3.82 -20.93
N THR A 106 -0.66 3.85 -22.20
CA THR A 106 -0.96 4.98 -23.09
C THR A 106 -2.47 5.10 -23.25
N ARG A 107 -3.01 6.28 -22.97
CA ARG A 107 -4.43 6.59 -23.13
C ARG A 107 -4.83 6.50 -24.59
N ALA A 108 -6.03 5.99 -24.87
CA ALA A 108 -6.56 5.91 -26.22
C ALA A 108 -6.45 7.27 -26.96
N GLY A 109 -5.90 7.24 -28.19
CA GLY A 109 -5.68 8.43 -29.02
C GLY A 109 -4.41 9.23 -28.71
N LYS A 110 -3.57 8.78 -27.77
CA LYS A 110 -2.25 9.36 -27.47
C LYS A 110 -1.15 8.46 -28.03
N SER A 111 0.01 9.05 -28.33
CA SER A 111 1.14 8.26 -28.86
C SER A 111 2.08 7.76 -27.76
N SER A 112 2.01 8.36 -26.57
CA SER A 112 2.89 8.05 -25.44
C SER A 112 2.29 8.47 -24.09
N ILE A 113 2.63 7.74 -23.02
CA ILE A 113 2.29 8.10 -21.62
C ILE A 113 2.90 9.43 -21.17
N ASN A 114 3.94 9.91 -21.85
CA ASN A 114 4.62 11.17 -21.55
C ASN A 114 4.06 12.37 -22.35
N GLU A 115 2.93 12.19 -23.04
CA GLU A 115 2.16 13.31 -23.56
C GLU A 115 1.26 13.89 -22.45
N GLU A 116 0.83 15.14 -22.63
CA GLU A 116 -0.18 15.73 -21.76
C GLU A 116 -1.51 14.94 -21.88
N GLY A 117 -2.04 14.48 -20.75
CA GLY A 117 -3.15 13.53 -20.69
C GLY A 117 -2.84 12.20 -21.37
N GLY A 118 -1.56 11.84 -21.47
CA GLY A 118 -1.04 10.72 -22.26
C GLY A 118 -1.29 9.34 -21.66
N TRP A 119 -1.62 9.26 -20.37
CA TRP A 119 -1.65 8.01 -19.63
C TRP A 119 -2.99 7.75 -18.97
N GLU A 120 -3.26 6.48 -18.72
CA GLU A 120 -4.35 6.00 -17.88
C GLU A 120 -3.89 4.84 -17.01
N ILE A 121 -4.59 4.64 -15.89
CA ILE A 121 -4.30 3.53 -14.98
C ILE A 121 -4.78 2.20 -15.57
N VAL A 122 -3.93 1.18 -15.46
CA VAL A 122 -4.26 -0.22 -15.69
C VAL A 122 -4.44 -0.88 -14.34
N PHE A 123 -5.68 -1.24 -14.02
CA PHE A 123 -5.99 -1.92 -12.77
C PHE A 123 -5.42 -3.33 -12.74
N HIS A 124 -4.89 -3.74 -11.60
CA HIS A 124 -4.30 -5.06 -11.37
C HIS A 124 -5.37 -6.18 -11.44
N ASP A 125 -6.55 -5.91 -10.88
CA ASP A 125 -7.63 -6.88 -10.72
C ASP A 125 -8.94 -6.37 -11.32
N ASP A 126 -9.80 -7.30 -11.72
CA ASP A 126 -11.19 -7.02 -12.11
C ASP A 126 -12.11 -7.05 -10.87
N SER A 127 -12.00 -6.00 -10.04
CA SER A 127 -12.76 -5.86 -8.80
C SER A 127 -13.16 -4.41 -8.54
N GLY A 128 -14.10 -4.18 -7.62
CA GLY A 128 -14.46 -2.85 -7.13
C GLY A 128 -13.31 -2.11 -6.42
N PHE A 129 -12.21 -2.80 -6.08
CA PHE A 129 -10.99 -2.17 -5.55
C PHE A 129 -9.99 -1.78 -6.64
N GLY A 130 -10.06 -2.41 -7.82
CA GLY A 130 -9.10 -2.24 -8.90
C GLY A 130 -7.73 -2.87 -8.63
N HIS A 131 -7.23 -2.77 -7.40
CA HIS A 131 -6.22 -3.68 -6.84
C HIS A 131 -6.80 -4.25 -5.55
N ASP A 132 -7.34 -5.46 -5.62
CA ASP A 132 -7.87 -6.17 -4.45
C ASP A 132 -6.74 -6.92 -3.75
N LYS A 133 -6.20 -6.27 -2.72
CA LYS A 133 -5.07 -6.78 -1.94
C LYS A 133 -5.36 -8.12 -1.27
N SER A 134 -6.63 -8.48 -1.03
CA SER A 134 -6.99 -9.80 -0.51
C SER A 134 -6.57 -10.92 -1.46
N LEU A 135 -6.58 -10.69 -2.77
CA LEU A 135 -6.20 -11.69 -3.78
C LEU A 135 -4.70 -12.00 -3.72
N THR A 136 -3.88 -11.03 -3.32
CA THR A 136 -2.45 -11.26 -3.07
C THR A 136 -2.20 -11.94 -1.73
N LEU A 137 -2.99 -11.64 -0.70
CA LEU A 137 -2.78 -12.13 0.67
C LEU A 137 -3.31 -13.56 0.90
N ARG A 138 -4.48 -13.89 0.36
CA ARG A 138 -5.15 -15.19 0.56
C ARG A 138 -4.29 -16.41 0.22
N PRO A 139 -3.49 -16.42 -0.86
CA PRO A 139 -2.60 -17.55 -1.14
C PRO A 139 -1.62 -17.84 -0.01
N TYR A 140 -1.11 -16.81 0.68
CA TYR A 140 -0.25 -16.98 1.85
C TYR A 140 -1.05 -17.49 3.05
N ALA A 141 -2.22 -16.89 3.31
CA ALA A 141 -3.08 -17.28 4.43
C ALA A 141 -3.58 -18.74 4.33
N GLN A 142 -3.69 -19.28 3.11
CA GLN A 142 -4.14 -20.65 2.83
C GLN A 142 -3.00 -21.69 2.81
N LEU A 143 -1.75 -21.28 3.02
CA LEU A 143 -0.64 -22.23 3.16
C LEU A 143 -0.89 -23.16 4.36
N PRO A 144 -0.39 -24.41 4.31
CA PRO A 144 -0.40 -25.30 5.46
C PRO A 144 0.24 -24.62 6.67
N GLU A 145 -0.29 -24.85 7.88
CA GLU A 145 0.16 -24.17 9.12
C GLU A 145 1.68 -24.21 9.31
N ALA A 146 2.32 -25.35 9.01
CA ALA A 146 3.77 -25.52 9.11
C ALA A 146 4.59 -24.68 8.12
N GLN A 147 3.96 -24.06 7.12
CA GLN A 147 4.57 -23.26 6.06
C GLN A 147 4.02 -21.82 6.03
N ARG A 148 2.89 -21.56 6.69
CA ARG A 148 2.24 -20.26 6.69
C ARG A 148 3.05 -19.27 7.54
N PRO A 149 3.53 -18.15 6.97
CA PRO A 149 4.18 -17.13 7.78
C PRO A 149 3.14 -16.45 8.68
N THR A 150 3.60 -15.90 9.81
CA THR A 150 2.80 -14.87 10.49
C THR A 150 2.79 -13.62 9.64
N MET A 151 1.59 -13.13 9.35
CA MET A 151 1.34 -12.04 8.43
C MET A 151 0.98 -10.77 9.18
N PHE A 152 1.82 -9.75 9.01
CA PHE A 152 1.57 -8.39 9.47
C PHE A 152 1.13 -7.52 8.28
N TYR A 153 0.08 -6.72 8.47
CA TYR A 153 -0.35 -5.75 7.46
C TYR A 153 -0.33 -4.35 8.04
N ALA A 154 0.25 -3.38 7.34
CA ALA A 154 0.19 -1.97 7.74
C ALA A 154 -0.54 -1.16 6.67
N GLY A 155 -1.63 -0.52 7.07
CA GLY A 155 -2.46 0.28 6.18
C GLY A 155 -3.02 1.53 6.85
N ASP A 156 -3.59 2.41 6.05
CA ASP A 156 -4.16 3.68 6.51
C ASP A 156 -5.51 3.99 5.86
N GLY A 157 -5.67 3.62 4.59
CA GLY A 157 -6.70 4.19 3.75
C GLY A 157 -7.79 3.23 3.30
N VAL A 158 -8.75 3.82 2.60
CA VAL A 158 -9.88 3.11 1.95
C VAL A 158 -9.43 2.06 0.93
N SER A 159 -8.20 2.15 0.42
CA SER A 159 -7.67 1.11 -0.47
C SER A 159 -7.29 -0.19 0.26
N ASP A 160 -7.17 -0.16 1.59
CA ASP A 160 -6.73 -1.29 2.42
C ASP A 160 -7.90 -2.10 3.00
N LEU A 161 -9.14 -1.68 2.72
CA LEU A 161 -10.32 -2.33 3.28
C LEU A 161 -10.38 -3.82 2.93
N SER A 162 -9.95 -4.21 1.73
CA SER A 162 -9.94 -5.62 1.32
C SER A 162 -8.84 -6.44 1.99
N ALA A 163 -7.75 -5.82 2.46
CA ALA A 163 -6.70 -6.48 3.22
C ALA A 163 -7.02 -6.65 4.71
N ALA A 164 -7.94 -5.85 5.25
CA ALA A 164 -8.12 -5.67 6.69
C ALA A 164 -8.43 -6.97 7.47
N LYS A 165 -9.01 -7.99 6.82
CA LYS A 165 -9.37 -9.28 7.44
C LYS A 165 -8.46 -10.45 7.02
N GLU A 166 -7.42 -10.18 6.26
CA GLU A 166 -6.66 -11.22 5.54
C GLU A 166 -5.31 -11.54 6.20
N THR A 167 -4.99 -10.95 7.36
CA THR A 167 -3.70 -11.08 8.06
C THR A 167 -3.85 -11.32 9.56
N ASP A 168 -2.81 -11.86 10.21
CA ASP A 168 -2.82 -12.17 11.64
C ASP A 168 -2.85 -10.92 12.53
N LEU A 169 -2.16 -9.86 12.10
CA LEU A 169 -2.14 -8.59 12.81
C LEU A 169 -2.20 -7.42 11.84
N LEU A 170 -3.30 -6.68 11.92
CA LEU A 170 -3.49 -5.43 11.19
C LEU A 170 -2.98 -4.25 12.01
N PHE A 171 -2.07 -3.47 11.45
CA PHE A 171 -1.69 -2.14 11.89
C PHE A 171 -2.48 -1.09 11.10
N ALA A 172 -3.25 -0.26 11.81
CA ALA A 172 -4.02 0.84 11.23
C ALA A 172 -3.45 2.20 11.66
N LYS A 173 -3.14 3.07 10.70
CA LYS A 173 -2.48 4.36 10.95
C LYS A 173 -3.39 5.28 11.75
N LYS A 174 -2.84 5.86 12.83
CA LYS A 174 -3.53 6.83 13.70
C LYS A 174 -4.09 8.00 12.89
N GLY A 175 -5.40 8.22 12.98
CA GLY A 175 -6.08 9.37 12.37
C GLY A 175 -6.54 9.17 10.93
N HIS A 176 -6.48 7.94 10.39
CA HIS A 176 -6.89 7.62 9.04
C HIS A 176 -8.15 6.73 8.99
N ASP A 177 -8.75 6.61 7.80
CA ASP A 177 -10.07 6.02 7.57
C ASP A 177 -10.15 4.52 7.92
N LEU A 178 -9.04 3.79 7.80
CA LEU A 178 -9.01 2.36 8.09
C LEU A 178 -9.43 2.06 9.54
N ILE A 179 -9.07 2.92 10.50
CA ILE A 179 -9.49 2.77 11.90
C ILE A 179 -11.02 2.82 12.02
N GLN A 180 -11.67 3.78 11.37
CA GLN A 180 -13.12 3.94 11.44
C GLN A 180 -13.84 2.73 10.83
N TYR A 181 -13.30 2.21 9.72
CA TYR A 181 -13.80 0.98 9.11
C TYR A 181 -13.64 -0.21 10.06
N CYS A 182 -12.45 -0.42 10.63
CA CYS A 182 -12.21 -1.56 11.52
C CYS A 182 -13.11 -1.53 12.75
N VAL A 183 -13.33 -0.35 13.35
CA VAL A 183 -14.28 -0.19 14.46
C VAL A 183 -15.72 -0.54 14.05
N ARG A 184 -16.16 -0.08 12.88
CA ARG A 184 -17.51 -0.34 12.38
C ARG A 184 -17.76 -1.81 12.08
N GLU A 185 -16.76 -2.49 11.51
CA GLU A 185 -16.87 -3.87 11.03
C GLU A 185 -16.39 -4.92 12.06
N ASP A 186 -16.10 -4.50 13.29
CA ASP A 186 -15.57 -5.33 14.39
C ASP A 186 -14.31 -6.12 13.98
N ILE A 187 -13.36 -5.43 13.33
CA ILE A 187 -12.08 -5.99 12.89
C ILE A 187 -11.02 -5.66 13.94
N PRO A 188 -10.28 -6.63 14.49
CA PRO A 188 -9.14 -6.36 15.36
C PRO A 188 -8.01 -5.62 14.64
N PHE A 189 -7.45 -4.59 15.29
CA PHE A 189 -6.31 -3.83 14.77
C PHE A 189 -5.45 -3.27 15.90
N THR A 190 -4.20 -2.95 15.56
CA THR A 190 -3.26 -2.20 16.39
C THR A 190 -3.06 -0.82 15.79
N VAL A 191 -3.16 0.24 16.59
CA VAL A 191 -2.90 1.59 16.12
C VAL A 191 -1.39 1.82 16.05
N PHE A 192 -0.91 2.43 14.96
CA PHE A 192 0.47 2.91 14.86
C PHE A 192 0.51 4.40 14.49
N ALA A 193 1.44 5.14 15.06
CA ALA A 193 1.73 6.53 14.72
C ALA A 193 2.82 6.63 13.66
N ASP A 194 3.83 5.76 13.66
CA ASP A 194 4.86 5.64 12.63
C ASP A 194 5.48 4.22 12.63
N TRP A 195 6.51 3.99 11.80
CA TRP A 195 7.10 2.65 11.65
C TRP A 195 7.89 2.17 12.87
N LYS A 196 8.18 3.02 13.85
CA LYS A 196 8.82 2.60 15.10
C LYS A 196 7.87 1.75 15.94
N ASP A 197 6.58 2.10 15.94
CA ASP A 197 5.55 1.32 16.63
C ASP A 197 5.40 -0.07 15.99
N ILE A 198 5.40 -0.11 14.65
CA ILE A 198 5.35 -1.37 13.89
C ILE A 198 6.60 -2.21 14.21
N LEU A 199 7.79 -1.61 14.12
CA LEU A 199 9.05 -2.30 14.42
C LEU A 199 9.06 -2.90 15.82
N ALA A 200 8.69 -2.11 16.84
CA ALA A 200 8.64 -2.58 18.22
C ALA A 200 7.68 -3.76 18.39
N LYS A 201 6.48 -3.68 17.80
CA LYS A 201 5.49 -4.76 17.94
C LYS A 201 5.86 -6.01 17.15
N VAL A 202 6.44 -5.85 15.95
CA VAL A 202 6.91 -6.99 15.16
C VAL A 202 8.09 -7.66 15.87
N GLN A 203 9.04 -6.92 16.45
CA GLN A 203 10.14 -7.49 17.24
C GLN A 203 9.64 -8.26 18.48
N GLU A 204 8.57 -7.80 19.14
CA GLU A 204 7.95 -8.51 20.27
C GLU A 204 7.40 -9.88 19.85
N ILE A 205 6.79 -9.97 18.67
CA ILE A 205 6.14 -11.19 18.17
C ILE A 205 7.14 -12.13 17.50
N VAL A 206 8.09 -11.57 16.76
CA VAL A 206 9.18 -12.25 16.07
C VAL A 206 10.31 -12.45 17.10
N TYR A 207 10.08 -13.32 18.09
CA TYR A 207 11.13 -13.70 19.02
C TYR A 207 12.19 -14.50 18.25
N VAL A 208 13.39 -13.95 18.12
CA VAL A 208 14.54 -14.66 17.54
C VAL A 208 15.03 -15.65 18.60
N SER A 209 14.70 -16.94 18.48
CA SER A 209 15.46 -17.96 19.18
C SER A 209 16.85 -18.05 18.57
N SER A 210 17.84 -18.28 19.42
CA SER A 210 19.28 -18.36 19.07
C SER A 210 19.65 -19.48 18.08
N ASP A 211 18.66 -20.18 17.51
CA ASP A 211 18.79 -21.23 16.49
C ASP A 211 18.23 -20.82 15.11
N GLY A 212 17.79 -19.56 14.93
CA GLY A 212 17.33 -19.03 13.65
C GLY A 212 15.92 -19.47 13.24
N ARG A 213 15.13 -20.02 14.17
CA ARG A 213 13.71 -20.34 13.93
C ARG A 213 12.82 -19.27 14.55
N LEU A 214 11.80 -18.86 13.81
CA LEU A 214 10.74 -18.00 14.33
C LEU A 214 9.85 -18.85 15.24
N THR A 215 9.68 -18.44 16.49
CA THR A 215 8.72 -19.06 17.41
C THR A 215 7.75 -18.00 17.93
N HIS A 216 6.46 -18.35 18.00
CA HIS A 216 5.37 -17.46 18.41
C HIS A 216 5.07 -17.63 19.90
N GLN A 217 4.72 -16.54 20.59
CA GLN A 217 4.03 -16.66 21.89
C GLN A 217 2.57 -17.08 21.63
N CYS A 218 2.16 -18.20 22.23
CA CYS A 218 0.77 -18.64 22.32
C CYS A 218 -0.07 -17.70 23.18
#